data_AF-A0A535SZP1-F1
#
_entry.id   AF-A0A535SZP1-F1
#
_cell.length_a   1.000
_cell.length_b   1.000
_cell.length_c   1.000
_cell.angle_alpha   90.00
_cell.angle_beta   90.00
_cell.angle_gamma   90.00
#
_symmetry.space_group_name_H-M   'P 1'
#
loop_
_entity.id
_entity.type
_entity.pdbx_description
1 polymer ?
#
loop_
_entity_poly.entity_id
_entity_poly.type
_entity_poly.pdbx_seq_one_letter_code
_entity_poly.pdbx_strand_id
1 'polypeptide(L)'
;MEVVPPSLNPKTQRVVVAAGRLSNWMRAHGHEDVARDIRNAAARLNGNEAAGLYALQTTLRRIRVVNISDTTAQERLKALVGELRTAVDDRFEQLELLPFGKP
;
A
#
# COMPACT_ATOMS: atom_id res chain seq x y z
N MET A 1 -14.70 -31.42 -4.32
CA MET A 1 -13.98 -30.77 -3.21
C MET A 1 -13.86 -29.31 -3.60
N GLU A 2 -14.72 -28.45 -3.05
CA GLU A 2 -14.69 -27.02 -3.33
C GLU A 2 -13.45 -26.45 -2.63
N VAL A 3 -12.44 -26.07 -3.42
CA VAL A 3 -11.25 -25.40 -2.92
C VAL A 3 -11.69 -23.99 -2.59
N VAL A 4 -12.16 -23.78 -1.36
CA VAL A 4 -12.38 -22.43 -0.83
C VAL A 4 -11.02 -21.75 -0.89
N PRO A 5 -10.83 -20.72 -1.74
CA PRO A 5 -9.56 -20.02 -1.78
C PRO A 5 -9.31 -19.51 -0.36
N PRO A 6 -8.10 -19.69 0.19
CA PRO A 6 -7.80 -19.26 1.55
C PRO A 6 -8.19 -17.79 1.66
N SER A 7 -9.08 -17.47 2.59
CA SER A 7 -9.48 -16.10 2.86
C SER A 7 -8.21 -15.32 3.18
N LEU A 8 -8.02 -14.21 2.45
CA LEU A 8 -6.86 -13.34 2.66
C LEU A 8 -6.80 -12.97 4.15
N ASN A 9 -5.61 -12.97 4.75
CA ASN A 9 -5.46 -12.55 6.13
C ASN A 9 -6.09 -11.13 6.32
N PRO A 10 -6.86 -10.89 7.40
CA PRO A 10 -7.56 -9.62 7.58
C PRO A 10 -6.66 -8.38 7.52
N LYS A 11 -5.41 -8.45 8.00
CA LYS A 11 -4.46 -7.34 7.88
C LYS A 11 -3.97 -7.17 6.44
N THR A 12 -3.72 -8.25 5.71
CA THR A 12 -3.42 -8.19 4.26
C THR A 12 -4.58 -7.55 3.50
N GLN A 13 -5.83 -7.89 3.86
CA GLN A 13 -7.01 -7.30 3.24
C GLN A 13 -7.09 -5.79 3.51
N ARG A 14 -6.75 -5.34 4.72
CA ARG A 14 -6.65 -3.91 5.04
C ARG A 14 -5.61 -3.20 4.17
N VAL A 15 -4.45 -3.82 3.93
CA VAL A 15 -3.44 -3.28 3.01
C VAL A 15 -4.00 -3.16 1.58
N VAL A 16 -4.66 -4.21 1.07
CA VAL A 16 -5.27 -4.19 -0.27
C VAL A 16 -6.31 -3.08 -0.40
N VAL A 17 -7.18 -2.93 0.61
CA VAL A 17 -8.23 -1.89 0.61
C VAL A 17 -7.62 -0.49 0.63
N ALA A 18 -6.65 -0.24 1.52
CA ALA A 18 -5.96 1.06 1.60
C ALA A 18 -5.20 1.38 0.31
N ALA A 19 -4.54 0.39 -0.30
CA ALA A 19 -3.87 0.53 -1.59
C ALA A 19 -4.85 0.83 -2.73
N GLY A 20 -6.03 0.20 -2.72
CA GLY A 20 -7.12 0.49 -3.64
C GLY A 20 -7.60 1.94 -3.54
N ARG A 21 -7.81 2.44 -2.32
CA ARG A 21 -8.21 3.84 -2.07
C ARG A 21 -7.15 4.83 -2.58
N LEU A 22 -5.89 4.62 -2.22
CA LEU A 22 -4.81 5.51 -2.65
C LEU A 22 -4.61 5.46 -4.17
N SER A 23 -4.60 4.27 -4.79
CA SER A 23 -4.42 4.15 -6.25
C SER A 23 -5.53 4.81 -7.04
N ASN A 24 -6.80 4.64 -6.61
CA ASN A 24 -7.93 5.31 -7.25
C ASN A 24 -7.82 6.83 -7.13
N TRP A 25 -7.40 7.32 -5.96
CA TRP A 25 -7.19 8.75 -5.75
C TRP A 25 -6.06 9.30 -6.63
N MET A 26 -4.90 8.61 -6.67
CA MET A 26 -3.77 9.00 -7.52
C MET A 26 -4.16 9.06 -9.00
N ARG A 27 -4.96 8.08 -9.47
CA ARG A 27 -5.47 8.09 -10.85
C ARG A 27 -6.40 9.28 -11.10
N ALA A 28 -7.31 9.58 -10.18
CA ALA A 28 -8.24 10.70 -10.32
C ALA A 28 -7.53 12.06 -10.40
N HIS A 29 -6.31 12.16 -9.85
CA HIS A 29 -5.47 13.36 -9.89
C HIS A 29 -4.35 13.30 -10.94
N GLY A 30 -4.46 12.43 -11.94
CA GLY A 30 -3.54 12.38 -13.09
C GLY A 30 -2.21 11.65 -12.85
N HIS A 31 -2.03 11.01 -11.68
CA HIS A 31 -0.82 10.26 -11.35
C HIS A 31 -0.97 8.77 -11.70
N GLU A 32 -1.19 8.47 -12.99
CA GLU A 32 -1.47 7.11 -13.46
C GLU A 32 -0.33 6.12 -13.21
N ASP A 33 0.92 6.54 -13.35
CA ASP A 33 2.08 5.69 -13.12
C ASP A 33 2.17 5.26 -11.66
N VAL A 34 1.96 6.20 -10.73
CA VAL A 34 1.92 5.90 -9.29
C VAL A 34 0.74 4.97 -8.97
N ALA A 35 -0.43 5.22 -9.55
CA ALA A 35 -1.59 4.36 -9.37
C ALA A 35 -1.35 2.94 -9.91
N ARG A 36 -0.60 2.79 -11.01
CA ARG A 36 -0.19 1.50 -11.57
C ARG A 36 0.79 0.79 -10.64
N ASP A 37 1.78 1.49 -10.12
CA ASP A 37 2.77 0.94 -9.19
C ASP A 37 2.12 0.43 -7.90
N ILE A 38 1.18 1.19 -7.32
CA ILE A 38 0.43 0.76 -6.13
C ILE A 38 -0.36 -0.52 -6.41
N ARG A 39 -1.09 -0.58 -7.54
CA ARG A 39 -1.89 -1.76 -7.92
C ARG A 39 -1.02 -2.98 -8.17
N ASN A 40 0.10 -2.81 -8.87
CA ASN A 40 1.05 -3.88 -9.13
C ASN A 40 1.66 -4.44 -7.84
N ALA A 41 1.99 -3.56 -6.88
CA ALA A 41 2.48 -3.98 -5.58
C ALA A 41 1.40 -4.71 -4.76
N ALA A 42 0.17 -4.19 -4.74
CA ALA A 42 -0.96 -4.82 -4.05
C ALA A 42 -1.33 -6.19 -4.64
N ALA A 43 -1.26 -6.36 -5.96
CA ALA A 43 -1.53 -7.64 -6.62
C ALA A 43 -0.56 -8.76 -6.19
N ARG A 44 0.68 -8.39 -5.80
CA ARG A 44 1.67 -9.36 -5.29
C ARG A 44 1.30 -9.92 -3.93
N LEU A 45 0.44 -9.25 -3.15
CA LEU A 45 0.08 -9.67 -1.78
C LEU A 45 -0.55 -11.08 -1.73
N ASN A 46 -1.19 -11.52 -2.81
CA ASN A 46 -1.82 -12.83 -2.89
C ASN A 46 -0.83 -13.99 -3.18
N GLY A 47 0.35 -13.70 -3.73
CA GLY A 47 1.33 -14.72 -4.14
C GLY A 47 2.68 -14.63 -3.43
N ASN A 48 3.13 -13.42 -3.13
CA ASN A 48 4.32 -13.14 -2.34
C ASN A 48 4.07 -11.88 -1.51
N GLU A 49 3.49 -12.10 -0.33
CA GLU A 49 3.07 -11.03 0.55
C GLU A 49 4.22 -10.09 0.94
N ALA A 50 5.38 -10.64 1.33
CA ALA A 50 6.55 -9.86 1.70
C ALA A 50 6.98 -8.94 0.55
N ALA A 51 7.11 -9.46 -0.67
CA ALA A 51 7.50 -8.67 -1.83
C ALA A 51 6.47 -7.58 -2.17
N GLY A 52 5.17 -7.85 -1.97
CA GLY A 52 4.10 -6.86 -2.12
C GLY A 52 4.21 -5.72 -1.10
N LEU A 53 4.42 -6.06 0.18
CA LEU A 53 4.58 -5.07 1.25
C LEU A 53 5.84 -4.21 1.05
N TYR A 54 6.97 -4.81 0.67
CA TYR A 54 8.20 -4.08 0.34
C TYR A 54 7.99 -3.11 -0.83
N ALA A 55 7.35 -3.57 -1.90
CA ALA A 55 7.05 -2.72 -3.05
C ALA A 55 6.14 -1.54 -2.66
N LEU A 56 5.10 -1.77 -1.84
CA LEU A 56 4.24 -0.71 -1.33
C LEU A 56 5.02 0.30 -0.49
N GLN A 57 5.92 -0.17 0.38
CA GLN A 57 6.77 0.71 1.20
C GLN A 57 7.69 1.59 0.33
N THR A 58 8.29 1.03 -0.72
CA THR A 58 9.11 1.79 -1.69
C THR A 58 8.28 2.85 -2.41
N THR A 59 7.08 2.49 -2.89
CA THR A 59 6.19 3.42 -3.59
C THR A 59 5.73 4.57 -2.67
N LEU A 60 5.38 4.28 -1.41
CA LEU A 60 5.02 5.30 -0.42
C LEU A 60 6.12 6.34 -0.19
N ARG A 61 7.39 5.92 -0.17
CA ARG A 61 8.53 6.85 -0.03
C ARG A 61 8.64 7.82 -1.22
N ARG A 62 8.25 7.40 -2.43
CA ARG A 62 8.24 8.24 -3.64
C ARG A 62 7.07 9.22 -3.66
N ILE A 63 5.89 8.81 -3.19
CA ILE A 63 4.68 9.66 -3.14
C ILE A 63 4.88 10.88 -2.24
N ARG A 64 5.75 10.77 -1.22
CA ARG A 64 6.10 11.87 -0.31
C ARG A 64 6.62 13.15 -1.00
N VAL A 65 6.96 13.06 -2.29
CA VAL A 65 7.51 14.16 -3.12
C VAL A 65 6.44 14.75 -4.06
N VAL A 66 5.24 14.19 -4.12
CA VAL A 66 4.17 14.70 -4.99
C VAL A 66 3.61 15.99 -4.40
N ASN A 67 3.91 17.11 -5.06
CA ASN A 67 3.41 18.42 -4.67
C ASN A 67 2.06 18.68 -5.37
N ILE A 68 1.00 18.81 -4.59
CA ILE A 68 -0.33 19.16 -5.08
C ILE A 68 -0.64 20.56 -4.58
N SER A 69 -0.94 21.46 -5.51
CA SER A 69 -1.10 22.90 -5.24
C SER A 69 -2.32 23.21 -4.37
N ASP A 70 -3.33 22.34 -4.39
CA ASP A 70 -4.53 22.46 -3.56
C ASP A 70 -4.31 21.85 -2.18
N THR A 71 -4.38 22.69 -1.15
CA THR A 71 -4.20 22.31 0.27
C THR A 71 -5.17 21.21 0.69
N THR A 72 -6.43 21.24 0.23
CA THR A 72 -7.42 20.22 0.60
C THR A 72 -7.09 18.87 -0.01
N ALA A 73 -6.73 18.83 -1.30
CA ALA A 73 -6.23 17.62 -1.94
C ALA A 73 -4.93 17.11 -1.30
N GLN A 74 -4.05 18.00 -0.86
CA GLN A 74 -2.82 17.62 -0.18
C GLN A 74 -3.08 16.98 1.19
N GLU A 75 -4.00 17.51 1.99
CA GLU A 75 -4.40 16.87 3.26
C GLU A 75 -5.08 15.52 3.02
N ARG A 76 -5.91 15.41 1.98
CA ARG A 76 -6.52 14.12 1.61
C ARG A 76 -5.47 13.10 1.19
N LEU A 77 -4.46 13.51 0.43
CA LEU A 77 -3.33 12.65 0.06
C LEU A 77 -2.56 12.18 1.29
N LYS A 78 -2.23 13.09 2.21
CA LYS A 78 -1.55 12.75 3.48
C LYS A 78 -2.33 11.71 4.28
N ALA A 79 -3.66 11.86 4.37
CA ALA A 79 -4.51 10.90 5.07
C ALA A 79 -4.49 9.51 4.42
N LEU A 80 -4.61 9.42 3.09
CA LEU A 80 -4.58 8.15 2.36
C LEU A 80 -3.20 7.46 2.41
N VAL A 81 -2.13 8.25 2.33
CA VAL A 81 -0.75 7.76 2.51
C VAL A 81 -0.55 7.25 3.94
N GLY A 82 -1.06 7.97 4.94
CA GLY A 82 -1.02 7.55 6.34
C GLY A 82 -1.77 6.24 6.58
N GLU A 83 -3.00 6.12 6.06
CA GLU A 83 -3.81 4.89 6.15
C GLU A 83 -3.07 3.67 5.58
N LEU A 84 -2.52 3.80 4.36
CA LEU A 84 -1.79 2.70 3.72
C LEU A 84 -0.49 2.39 4.46
N ARG A 85 0.23 3.41 4.94
CA ARG A 85 1.47 3.23 5.69
C ARG A 85 1.23 2.45 6.97
N THR A 86 0.24 2.84 7.77
CA THR A 86 -0.11 2.12 8.99
C THR A 86 -0.53 0.68 8.69
N ALA A 87 -1.33 0.44 7.66
CA ALA A 87 -1.71 -0.93 7.31
C ALA A 87 -0.52 -1.80 6.91
N VAL A 88 0.45 -1.24 6.17
CA VAL A 88 1.68 -1.92 5.76
C VAL A 88 2.57 -2.21 6.96
N ASP A 89 2.81 -1.22 7.82
CA ASP A 89 3.65 -1.36 9.02
C ASP A 89 3.02 -2.39 10.00
N ASP A 90 1.71 -2.30 10.27
CA ASP A 90 0.95 -3.28 11.06
C ASP A 90 1.08 -4.72 10.54
N ARG A 91 1.20 -4.87 9.22
CA ARG A 91 1.33 -6.19 8.58
C ARG A 91 2.76 -6.70 8.63
N PHE A 92 3.75 -5.83 8.46
CA PHE A 92 5.16 -6.18 8.68
C PHE A 92 5.42 -6.64 10.11
N GLU A 93 4.88 -5.94 11.11
CA GLU A 93 4.97 -6.32 12.51
C GLU A 93 4.43 -7.74 12.75
N GLN A 94 3.28 -8.07 12.16
CA GLN A 94 2.68 -9.40 12.28
C GLN A 94 3.45 -10.52 11.57
N LEU A 95 4.17 -10.18 10.51
CA LEU A 95 4.96 -11.17 9.77
C LEU A 95 6.29 -11.48 10.47
N GLU A 96 6.67 -10.73 11.52
CA GLU A 96 8.01 -10.74 12.12
C GLU A 96 9.13 -10.63 11.07
N LEU A 97 8.82 -10.10 9.88
CA LEU A 97 9.77 -9.84 8.80
C LEU A 97 10.49 -8.52 9.04
N LEU A 98 11.17 -8.43 10.17
CA LEU A 98 12.29 -7.50 10.34
C LEU A 98 13.58 -8.31 10.47
N PRO A 99 14.31 -8.58 9.38
CA PRO A 99 15.76 -8.59 9.43
C PRO A 99 16.24 -7.14 9.22
N PHE A 100 15.79 -6.22 10.07
CA PHE A 100 16.47 -4.94 10.25
C PHE A 100 16.72 -4.76 11.74
N GLY A 101 17.50 -5.68 12.29
CA GLY A 101 18.45 -5.27 13.33
C GLY A 101 19.20 -4.06 12.78
N LYS A 102 19.15 -2.94 13.49
CA LYS A 102 20.02 -1.80 13.22
C LYS A 102 21.47 -2.29 13.14
N PRO A 103 22.32 -1.67 12.29
CA PRO A 103 23.76 -1.96 12.30
C PRO A 103 24.36 -1.72 13.69
#